data_AF-A0A7G7GB76-F1
#
_entry.id   AF-A0A7G7GB76-F1
#
_cell.length_a   1.000
_cell.length_b   1.000
_cell.length_c   1.000
_cell.angle_alpha   90.00
_cell.angle_beta   90.00
_cell.angle_gamma   90.00
#
_symmetry.space_group_name_H-M   'P 1'
#
loop_
_entity.id
_entity.type
_entity.pdbx_description
1 polymer ?
#
loop_
_entity_poly.entity_id
_entity_poly.type
_entity_poly.pdbx_seq_one_letter_code
_entity_poly.pdbx_strand_id
1 'polypeptide(L)'
;MAKDIININEDNLEEWMHSVGYFLPRSEKELNRFERLNPEVTRSVKDDEVDPFAILNGSWKPKAIVAIFDHELNDEIQDLRMAARNNADISQDVIEKMKANQKKKGESDNTKG
;
A
#
# COMPACT_ATOMS: atom_id res chain seq x y z
N MET A 1 -21.42 16.97 11.47
CA MET A 1 -20.18 17.59 10.97
C MET A 1 -20.45 18.06 9.55
N ALA A 2 -20.41 19.37 9.31
CA ALA A 2 -20.56 19.89 7.95
C ALA A 2 -19.38 19.36 7.12
N LYS A 3 -19.70 18.69 6.02
CA LYS A 3 -18.70 18.24 5.05
C LYS A 3 -18.27 19.51 4.32
N ASP A 4 -17.07 20.02 4.59
CA ASP A 4 -16.52 21.15 3.84
C ASP A 4 -16.31 20.68 2.39
N ILE A 5 -17.34 20.86 1.55
CA ILE A 5 -17.26 20.56 0.13
C ILE A 5 -16.41 21.66 -0.48
N ILE A 6 -15.15 21.33 -0.75
CA ILE A 6 -14.25 22.22 -1.47
C ILE A 6 -14.76 22.34 -2.90
N ASN A 7 -15.28 23.51 -3.27
CA ASN A 7 -15.76 23.78 -4.62
C ASN A 7 -14.58 24.25 -5.49
N ILE A 8 -13.96 23.32 -6.20
CA ILE A 8 -12.87 23.61 -7.13
C ILE A 8 -13.47 23.83 -8.52
N ASN A 9 -13.20 24.97 -9.13
CA ASN A 9 -13.60 25.35 -10.47
C ASN A 9 -12.39 25.89 -11.26
N GLU A 10 -12.57 26.15 -12.56
CA GLU A 10 -11.47 26.63 -13.41
C GLU A 10 -10.90 27.98 -12.93
N ASP A 11 -11.75 28.87 -12.40
CA ASP A 11 -11.34 30.19 -11.91
C ASP A 11 -10.44 30.13 -10.67
N ASN A 12 -10.60 29.09 -9.83
CA ASN A 12 -9.85 28.95 -8.58
C ASN A 12 -8.82 27.81 -8.59
N LEU A 13 -8.71 27.09 -9.71
CA LEU A 13 -7.80 25.95 -9.84
C LEU A 13 -6.35 26.36 -9.56
N GLU A 14 -5.90 27.49 -10.10
CA GLU A 14 -4.53 27.98 -9.90
C GLU A 14 -4.26 28.27 -8.42
N GLU A 15 -5.17 28.96 -7.72
CA GLU A 15 -5.09 29.23 -6.27
C GLU A 15 -4.97 27.92 -5.47
N TRP A 16 -5.71 26.88 -5.88
CA TRP A 16 -5.60 25.56 -5.26
C TRP A 16 -4.27 24.88 -5.55
N MET A 17 -3.74 24.96 -6.77
CA MET A 17 -2.43 24.39 -7.13
C MET A 17 -1.29 25.01 -6.31
N HIS A 18 -1.36 26.32 -6.06
CA HIS A 18 -0.45 27.01 -5.13
C HIS A 18 -0.65 26.56 -3.68
N SER A 19 -1.91 26.40 -3.24
CA SER A 19 -2.23 26.02 -1.86
C SER A 19 -1.84 24.57 -1.51
N VAL A 20 -1.83 23.65 -2.48
CA VAL A 20 -1.48 22.24 -2.24
C VAL A 20 0.01 21.93 -2.47
N GLY A 21 0.79 22.90 -2.98
CA GLY A 21 2.23 22.75 -3.17
C GLY A 21 2.68 22.27 -4.56
N TYR A 22 1.80 22.24 -5.57
CA TYR A 22 2.25 22.03 -6.96
C TYR A 22 3.00 23.26 -7.48
N PHE A 23 2.65 24.44 -6.99
CA PHE A 23 3.33 25.70 -7.23
C PHE A 23 3.64 26.42 -5.91
N LEU A 24 4.54 27.40 -5.96
CA LEU A 24 4.93 28.20 -4.79
C LEU A 24 3.79 29.14 -4.37
N PRO A 25 3.39 29.22 -3.09
CA PRO A 25 2.37 30.16 -2.63
C PRO A 25 2.70 31.61 -2.99
N ARG A 26 1.71 32.36 -3.49
CA ARG A 26 1.81 33.78 -3.86
C ARG A 26 1.08 34.71 -2.90
N SER A 27 0.16 34.17 -2.10
CA SER A 27 -0.59 34.90 -1.09
C SER A 27 -0.52 34.24 0.28
N GLU A 28 -0.73 35.02 1.34
CA GLU A 28 -0.80 34.54 2.72
C GLU A 28 -1.91 33.50 2.92
N LYS A 29 -3.02 33.62 2.17
CA LYS A 29 -4.12 32.65 2.18
C LYS A 29 -3.70 31.29 1.62
N GLU A 30 -2.93 31.28 0.54
CA GLU A 30 -2.37 30.05 -0.04
C GLU A 30 -1.33 29.43 0.90
N LEU A 31 -0.46 30.24 1.49
CA LEU A 31 0.57 29.77 2.44
C LEU A 31 -0.05 29.11 3.68
N ASN A 32 -1.04 29.77 4.30
CA ASN A 32 -1.75 29.19 5.45
C ASN A 32 -2.43 27.85 5.11
N ARG A 33 -2.98 27.72 3.89
CA ARG A 33 -3.56 26.45 3.44
C ARG A 33 -2.48 25.40 3.21
N PHE A 34 -1.36 25.78 2.61
CA PHE A 34 -0.23 24.90 2.40
C PHE A 34 0.31 24.33 3.72
N GLU A 35 0.56 25.18 4.71
CA GLU A 35 1.04 24.78 6.04
C GLU A 35 0.06 23.84 6.75
N ARG A 36 -1.24 24.08 6.60
CA ARG A 36 -2.28 23.21 7.17
C ARG A 36 -2.37 21.85 6.46
N LEU A 37 -2.15 21.81 5.15
CA LEU A 37 -2.21 20.58 4.35
C LEU A 37 -0.92 19.76 4.45
N ASN A 38 0.20 20.44 4.63
CA ASN A 38 1.53 19.87 4.75
C ASN A 38 2.11 20.27 6.12
N PRO A 39 1.54 19.74 7.23
CA PRO A 39 2.08 20.01 8.55
C PRO A 39 3.54 19.57 8.58
N GLU A 40 4.38 20.29 9.32
CA GLU A 40 5.78 19.92 9.51
C GLU A 40 5.85 18.47 9.99
N VAL A 41 6.30 17.59 9.11
CA VAL A 41 6.58 16.22 9.48
C VAL A 41 7.82 16.30 10.35
N THR A 42 7.64 16.03 11.64
CA THR A 42 8.75 15.77 12.54
C THR A 42 9.53 14.61 11.96
N ARG A 43 10.69 14.91 11.36
CA ARG A 43 11.59 13.87 10.88
C ARG A 43 11.99 13.07 12.11
N SER A 44 11.72 11.77 12.11
CA SER A 44 12.16 10.85 13.16
C SER A 44 13.67 10.58 13.10
N VAL A 45 14.35 11.16 12.12
CA VAL A 45 15.80 11.03 11.95
C VAL A 45 16.45 11.93 12.99
N LYS A 46 17.16 11.34 13.94
CA LYS A 46 18.09 12.09 14.79
C LYS A 46 19.18 12.61 13.86
N ASP A 47 19.44 13.91 13.85
CA ASP A 47 20.51 14.51 13.05
C ASP A 47 21.89 13.84 13.31
N ASP A 48 22.04 13.19 14.46
CA ASP A 48 23.20 12.38 14.85
C ASP A 48 23.41 11.08 14.02
N GLU A 49 22.43 10.63 13.24
CA GLU A 49 22.53 9.41 12.41
C GLU A 49 23.02 9.67 10.97
N VAL A 50 23.09 10.93 10.54
CA VAL A 50 23.52 11.29 9.19
C VAL A 50 24.91 11.90 9.23
N ASP A 51 25.92 11.16 8.77
CA ASP A 51 27.28 11.69 8.57
C ASP A 51 27.37 12.34 7.18
N PRO A 52 27.39 13.69 7.08
CA PRO A 52 27.41 14.39 5.80
C PRO A 52 28.71 14.15 5.03
N PHE A 53 29.82 13.98 5.74
CA PHE A 53 31.12 13.74 5.12
C PHE A 53 31.20 12.34 4.53
N ALA A 54 30.57 11.33 5.16
CA ALA A 54 30.48 10.00 4.58
C ALA A 54 29.65 9.95 3.29
N ILE A 55 28.63 10.81 3.17
CA ILE A 55 27.83 10.95 1.95
C ILE A 55 28.66 11.63 0.85
N LEU A 56 29.30 12.76 1.15
CA LEU A 56 30.10 13.51 0.18
C LEU A 56 31.31 12.72 -0.33
N ASN A 57 31.94 11.94 0.56
CA ASN A 57 33.11 11.12 0.22
C ASN A 57 32.74 9.74 -0.37
N GLY A 58 31.45 9.41 -0.48
CA GLY A 58 30.96 8.14 -1.03
C GLY A 58 31.28 6.92 -0.18
N SER A 59 31.66 7.10 1.09
CA SER A 59 31.96 6.01 2.03
C SER A 59 30.72 5.47 2.74
N TRP A 60 29.57 6.14 2.61
CA TRP A 60 28.29 5.67 3.14
C TRP A 60 27.84 4.40 2.40
N LYS A 61 27.56 3.34 3.16
CA LYS A 61 27.02 2.08 2.63
C LYS A 61 25.56 1.95 3.05
N PRO A 62 24.61 1.80 2.10
CA PRO A 62 23.22 1.56 2.44
C PRO A 62 23.11 0.25 3.23
N LYS A 63 22.42 0.30 4.37
CA LYS A 63 22.06 -0.91 5.10
C LYS A 63 21.08 -1.71 4.25
N ALA A 64 21.39 -2.97 3.96
CA ALA A 64 20.49 -3.83 3.21
C ALA A 64 19.16 -3.93 3.98
N ILE A 65 18.08 -3.47 3.36
CA ILE A 65 16.74 -3.65 3.88
C ILE A 65 16.42 -5.13 3.66
N VAL A 66 16.41 -5.91 4.75
CA VAL A 66 15.92 -7.28 4.70
C VAL A 66 14.41 -7.19 4.57
N ALA A 67 13.87 -7.61 3.42
CA ALA A 67 12.43 -7.72 3.24
C ALA A 67 11.89 -8.74 4.26
N ILE A 68 11.00 -8.30 5.14
CA ILE A 68 10.44 -9.12 6.23
C ILE A 68 9.44 -10.16 5.68
N PHE A 69 9.07 -10.09 4.39
CA PHE A 69 7.86 -10.70 3.86
C PHE A 69 8.03 -12.04 3.13
N ASP A 70 9.21 -12.68 3.14
CA ASP A 70 9.47 -13.81 2.21
C ASP A 70 8.73 -15.12 2.54
N HIS A 71 8.22 -15.30 3.76
CA HIS A 71 7.65 -16.59 4.18
C HIS A 71 6.11 -16.61 4.18
N GLU A 72 5.43 -15.56 4.63
CA GLU A 72 3.95 -15.54 4.69
C GLU A 72 3.29 -15.23 3.34
N LEU A 73 3.92 -14.41 2.48
CA LEU A 73 3.35 -14.06 1.16
C LEU A 73 3.32 -15.22 0.18
N ASN A 74 4.20 -16.21 0.34
CA ASN A 74 4.31 -17.30 -0.62
C ASN A 74 3.05 -18.17 -0.65
N ASP A 75 2.46 -18.45 0.51
CA ASP A 75 1.26 -19.30 0.59
C ASP A 75 0.03 -18.58 0.02
N GLU A 76 -0.17 -17.30 0.35
CA GLU A 76 -1.28 -16.50 -0.21
C GLU A 76 -1.17 -16.33 -1.73
N ILE A 77 0.05 -16.15 -2.25
CA ILE A 77 0.29 -16.04 -3.70
C ILE A 77 -0.02 -17.37 -4.41
N GLN A 78 0.25 -18.52 -3.79
CA GLN A 78 -0.06 -19.82 -4.40
C GLN A 78 -1.57 -20.03 -4.57
N ASP A 79 -2.36 -19.68 -3.55
CA ASP A 79 -3.81 -19.80 -3.60
C ASP A 79 -4.42 -18.91 -4.70
N LEU A 80 -3.95 -17.65 -4.77
CA LEU A 80 -4.36 -16.72 -5.83
C LEU A 80 -3.94 -17.22 -7.22
N ARG A 81 -2.76 -17.83 -7.34
CA ARG A 81 -2.25 -18.39 -8.60
C ARG A 81 -3.04 -19.60 -9.07
N MET A 82 -3.51 -20.44 -8.15
CA MET A 82 -4.41 -21.56 -8.47
C MET A 82 -5.78 -21.08 -8.94
N ALA A 83 -6.35 -20.07 -8.27
CA ALA A 83 -7.64 -19.48 -8.63
C ALA A 83 -7.60 -18.82 -10.03
N ALA A 84 -6.54 -18.05 -10.31
CA ALA A 84 -6.37 -17.36 -11.60
C ALA A 84 -6.19 -18.32 -12.78
N ARG A 85 -5.63 -19.51 -12.57
CA ARG A 85 -5.42 -20.52 -13.63
C ARG A 85 -6.68 -21.30 -13.99
N ASN A 86 -7.81 -21.13 -13.27
CA ASN A 86 -9.09 -21.79 -13.53
C ASN A 86 -8.97 -23.28 -13.93
N ASN A 87 -8.14 -24.04 -13.22
CA ASN A 87 -7.86 -25.47 -13.47
C ASN A 87 -7.25 -25.82 -14.85
N ALA A 88 -6.67 -24.88 -15.58
CA ALA A 88 -6.16 -25.09 -16.95
C ALA A 88 -5.11 -26.21 -17.08
N ASP A 89 -4.31 -26.46 -16.04
CA ASP A 89 -3.22 -27.45 -16.03
C ASP A 89 -3.47 -28.66 -15.10
N ILE A 90 -4.69 -28.82 -14.57
CA ILE A 90 -5.00 -29.92 -13.64
C ILE A 90 -5.77 -31.01 -14.40
N SER A 91 -5.27 -32.26 -14.33
CA SER A 91 -5.91 -33.41 -14.97
C SER A 91 -7.31 -33.68 -14.38
N GLN A 92 -8.26 -34.08 -15.22
CA GLN A 92 -9.67 -34.32 -14.84
C GLN A 92 -9.82 -35.32 -13.69
N ASP A 93 -9.01 -36.38 -13.65
CA ASP A 93 -8.98 -37.35 -12.54
C ASP A 93 -8.69 -36.69 -11.18
N VAL A 94 -7.85 -35.66 -11.15
CA VAL A 94 -7.50 -34.93 -9.93
C VAL A 94 -8.66 -34.02 -9.51
N ILE A 95 -9.32 -33.37 -10.47
CA ILE A 95 -10.52 -32.55 -10.24
C ILE A 95 -11.66 -33.41 -9.67
N GLU A 96 -11.85 -34.62 -10.19
CA GLU A 96 -12.88 -35.55 -9.72
C GLU A 96 -12.60 -36.04 -8.29
N LYS A 97 -11.34 -36.34 -7.97
CA LYS A 97 -10.92 -36.68 -6.60
C LYS A 97 -11.13 -35.51 -5.63
N MET A 98 -10.82 -34.28 -6.03
CA MET A 98 -11.07 -33.07 -5.22
C MET A 98 -12.57 -32.89 -4.93
N LYS A 99 -13.42 -33.03 -5.95
CA LYS A 99 -14.89 -32.94 -5.80
C LYS A 99 -15.44 -34.05 -4.90
N ALA A 100 -14.96 -35.29 -5.04
CA ALA A 100 -15.38 -36.41 -4.21
C ALA A 100 -15.00 -36.21 -2.73
N ASN A 101 -13.80 -35.67 -2.46
CA ASN A 101 -13.35 -35.38 -1.10
C ASN A 101 -14.16 -34.24 -0.45
N GLN A 102 -14.56 -33.21 -1.20
CA GLN A 102 -15.43 -32.16 -0.70
C GLN A 102 -16.84 -32.67 -0.35
N LYS A 103 -17.40 -33.59 -1.16
CA LYS A 103 -18.71 -34.22 -0.87
C LYS A 103 -18.68 -35.04 0.42
N LYS A 104 -17.62 -35.83 0.64
CA LYS A 104 -17.47 -36.64 1.87
C LYS A 104 -17.39 -35.79 3.15
N LYS A 105 -16.87 -34.57 3.07
CA LYS A 105 -16.77 -33.66 4.22
C LYS A 105 -18.13 -33.06 4.62
N GLY A 106 -19.11 -33.03 3.72
CA GLY A 106 -20.48 -32.58 4.00
C GLY A 106 -21.39 -33.65 4.61
N GLU A 107 -21.05 -34.95 4.49
CA GLU A 107 -21.84 -36.04 5.07
C GLU A 107 -21.48 -36.33 6.55
N SER A 108 -20.30 -35.94 7.01
CA SER A 108 -19.88 -36.17 8.40
C SER A 108 -20.49 -35.22 9.43
N ASP A 109 -21.17 -34.15 9.01
CA ASP A 109 -21.79 -33.16 9.91
C ASP A 109 -23.30 -33.36 10.12
N ASN A 110 -23.92 -34.38 9.50
CA ASN A 110 -25.37 -34.62 9.60
C ASN A 110 -25.76 -35.89 10.37
N THR A 111 -24.87 -36.43 11.22
CA THR A 111 -25.17 -37.54 12.14
C THR A 111 -24.80 -37.22 13.59
N LYS A 112 -25.31 -36.09 14.09
CA LYS A 112 -25.58 -35.88 15.52
C LYS A 112 -26.87 -35.07 15.67
N GLY A 113 -27.99 -35.77 15.69
CA GLY A 113 -29.32 -35.27 16.03
C GLY A 113 -30.09 -36.39 16.72
#